data_AF-A0A495ZFS5-F1
#
_entry.id   AF-A0A495ZFS5-F1
#
_cell.length_a   1.000
_cell.length_b   1.000
_cell.length_c   1.000
_cell.angle_alpha   90.00
_cell.angle_beta   90.00
_cell.angle_gamma   90.00
#
_symmetry.space_group_name_H-M   'P 1'
#
loop_
_entity.id
_entity.type
_entity.pdbx_description
1 polymer ?
#
loop_
_entity_poly.entity_id
_entity_poly.type
_entity_poly.pdbx_seq_one_letter_code
_entity_poly.pdbx_strand_id
1 'polypeptide(L)'
;MTDLQQIAKAAQEIIQICEQERTSKADKERLLKLQGVILTHIEGLTECDVCGSITDLVVTMTIEPVTAKLCKDCGINAIEAGKIKKATTRKRSTRAAQKNVPAAKRKSTPRRTSPKNTDELYAEVEKETSLKKTDIKRLHKIIQEIPSPMNLENTVLYVKREAELAKLRIGQEALETTVTLLMAA
;
A
#
# COMPACT_ATOMS: atom_id res chain seq x y z
N MET A 1 -20.05 -1.75 -18.34
CA MET A 1 -18.81 -2.38 -17.82
C MET A 1 -18.77 -2.13 -16.33
N THR A 2 -18.44 -3.14 -15.55
CA THR A 2 -18.35 -3.04 -14.09
C THR A 2 -17.11 -2.24 -13.67
N ASP A 3 -17.10 -1.68 -12.46
CA ASP A 3 -15.94 -0.94 -11.95
C ASP A 3 -14.66 -1.80 -11.97
N LEU A 4 -14.78 -3.08 -11.60
CA LEU A 4 -13.68 -4.04 -11.67
C LEU A 4 -13.15 -4.24 -13.11
N GLN A 5 -14.02 -4.25 -14.12
CA GLN A 5 -13.60 -4.34 -15.52
C GLN A 5 -12.85 -3.09 -15.98
N GLN A 6 -13.28 -1.90 -15.53
CA GLN A 6 -12.61 -0.64 -15.86
C GLN A 6 -11.22 -0.57 -15.22
N ILE A 7 -11.09 -0.99 -13.96
CA ILE A 7 -9.81 -1.09 -13.27
C ILE A 7 -8.88 -2.06 -14.00
N ALA A 8 -9.38 -3.25 -14.36
CA ALA A 8 -8.60 -4.25 -15.08
C ALA A 8 -8.09 -3.73 -16.43
N LYS A 9 -8.95 -3.03 -17.18
CA LYS A 9 -8.58 -2.42 -18.46
C LYS A 9 -7.52 -1.32 -18.27
N ALA A 10 -7.72 -0.42 -17.31
CA ALA A 10 -6.75 0.64 -17.03
C ALA A 10 -5.40 0.06 -16.59
N ALA A 11 -5.40 -1.00 -15.78
CA ALA A 11 -4.19 -1.70 -15.38
C ALA A 11 -3.46 -2.33 -16.58
N GLN A 12 -4.20 -2.94 -17.52
CA GLN A 12 -3.60 -3.46 -18.76
C GLN A 12 -2.97 -2.36 -19.61
N GLU A 13 -3.62 -1.19 -19.73
CA GLU A 13 -3.03 -0.04 -20.44
C GLU A 13 -1.75 0.47 -19.76
N ILE A 14 -1.68 0.46 -18.42
CA ILE A 14 -0.45 0.80 -17.69
C ILE A 14 0.66 -0.20 -18.03
N ILE A 15 0.38 -1.51 -18.01
CA ILE A 15 1.36 -2.55 -18.35
C ILE A 15 1.93 -2.31 -19.75
N GLN A 16 1.06 -2.07 -20.74
CA GLN A 16 1.49 -1.81 -22.12
C GLN A 16 2.41 -0.59 -22.25
N ILE A 17 2.15 0.49 -21.49
CA ILE A 17 3.02 1.68 -21.48
C ILE A 17 4.36 1.35 -20.83
N CYS A 18 4.35 0.59 -19.73
CA CYS A 18 5.55 0.24 -18.98
C CYS A 18 6.45 -0.79 -19.68
N GLU A 19 5.91 -1.57 -20.62
CA GLU A 19 6.68 -2.52 -21.44
C GLU A 19 7.48 -1.85 -22.56
N GLN A 20 7.27 -0.56 -22.82
CA GLN A 20 8.01 0.18 -23.83
C GLN A 20 9.45 0.48 -23.39
N GLU A 21 10.43 0.36 -24.30
CA GLU A 21 11.84 0.63 -24.01
C GLU A 21 12.11 2.08 -23.57
N ARG A 22 11.29 3.03 -24.03
CA ARG A 22 11.36 4.44 -23.65
C ARG A 22 9.96 5.03 -23.54
N THR A 23 9.66 5.67 -22.41
CA THR A 23 8.41 6.39 -22.18
C THR A 23 8.53 7.86 -22.58
N SER A 24 7.55 8.35 -23.35
CA SER A 24 7.46 9.75 -23.77
C SER A 24 6.77 10.63 -22.71
N LYS A 25 6.80 11.95 -22.90
CA LYS A 25 6.04 12.89 -22.06
C LYS A 25 4.52 12.62 -22.12
N ALA A 26 4.01 12.23 -23.30
CA ALA A 26 2.61 11.90 -23.48
C ALA A 26 2.23 10.63 -22.70
N ASP A 27 3.12 9.64 -22.64
CA ASP A 27 2.90 8.40 -21.88
C ASP A 27 2.80 8.69 -20.39
N LYS A 28 3.65 9.57 -19.85
CA LYS A 28 3.58 10.00 -18.44
C LYS A 28 2.26 10.69 -18.12
N GLU A 29 1.77 11.56 -19.01
CA GLU A 29 0.47 12.20 -18.84
C GLU A 29 -0.67 11.17 -18.89
N ARG A 30 -0.56 10.16 -19.77
CA ARG A 30 -1.53 9.08 -19.87
C ARG A 30 -1.54 8.18 -18.64
N LEU A 31 -0.37 7.87 -18.06
CA LEU A 31 -0.26 7.13 -16.80
C LEU A 31 -0.96 7.85 -15.64
N LEU A 32 -0.80 9.18 -15.53
CA LEU A 32 -1.51 9.99 -14.53
C LEU A 32 -3.03 9.92 -14.71
N LYS A 33 -3.52 9.96 -15.97
CA LYS A 33 -4.95 9.82 -16.26
C LYS A 33 -5.46 8.42 -15.88
N LEU A 34 -4.71 7.36 -16.21
CA LEU A 34 -5.05 5.98 -15.87
C LEU A 34 -5.07 5.76 -14.34
N GLN A 35 -4.15 6.38 -13.61
CA GLN A 35 -4.18 6.39 -12.15
C GLN A 35 -5.47 7.02 -11.60
N GLY A 36 -5.88 8.17 -12.14
CA GLY A 36 -7.14 8.82 -11.77
C GLY A 36 -8.35 7.91 -12.02
N VAL A 37 -8.41 7.27 -13.19
CA VAL A 37 -9.47 6.31 -13.55
C VAL A 37 -9.53 5.15 -12.55
N ILE A 38 -8.39 4.55 -12.21
CA ILE A 38 -8.34 3.44 -11.25
C ILE A 38 -8.87 3.89 -9.88
N LEU A 39 -8.44 5.06 -9.38
CA LEU A 39 -8.88 5.57 -8.09
C LEU A 39 -10.39 5.81 -8.05
N THR A 40 -10.96 6.44 -9.08
CA THR A 40 -12.41 6.70 -9.18
C THR A 40 -13.22 5.40 -9.15
N HIS A 41 -12.78 4.36 -9.86
CA HIS A 41 -13.51 3.09 -9.86
C HIS A 41 -13.33 2.30 -8.56
N ILE A 42 -12.20 2.45 -7.84
CA ILE A 42 -12.02 1.84 -6.52
C ILE A 42 -13.02 2.42 -5.51
N GLU A 43 -13.35 3.71 -5.59
CA GLU A 43 -14.34 4.35 -4.71
C GLU A 43 -15.76 3.77 -4.87
N GLY A 44 -16.08 3.24 -6.04
CA GLY A 44 -17.36 2.57 -6.32
C GLY A 44 -17.46 1.15 -5.75
N LEU A 45 -16.33 0.53 -5.39
CA LEU A 45 -16.31 -0.83 -4.89
C LEU A 45 -16.74 -0.92 -3.42
N THR A 46 -17.54 -1.93 -3.13
CA THR A 46 -18.06 -2.18 -1.79
C THR A 46 -17.73 -3.58 -1.32
N GLU A 47 -17.55 -3.73 -0.01
CA GLU A 47 -17.20 -5.00 0.61
C GLU A 47 -18.45 -5.73 1.08
N CYS A 48 -18.43 -7.06 0.93
CA CYS A 48 -19.45 -7.93 1.50
C CYS A 48 -19.20 -8.18 3.00
N ASP A 49 -20.23 -7.98 3.83
CA ASP A 49 -20.21 -8.19 5.28
C ASP A 49 -19.99 -9.65 5.72
N VAL A 50 -20.15 -10.62 4.80
CA VAL A 50 -20.04 -12.05 5.09
C VAL A 50 -18.69 -12.61 4.66
N CYS A 51 -18.32 -12.52 3.38
CA CYS A 51 -17.08 -13.10 2.89
C CYS A 51 -15.91 -12.10 2.79
N GLY A 52 -16.16 -10.79 2.94
CA GLY A 52 -15.15 -9.75 2.74
C GLY A 52 -14.74 -9.55 1.28
N SER A 53 -15.44 -10.17 0.32
CA SER A 53 -15.19 -9.92 -1.10
C SER A 53 -15.51 -8.45 -1.44
N ILE A 54 -14.64 -7.84 -2.25
CA ILE A 54 -14.83 -6.49 -2.77
C ILE A 54 -15.47 -6.64 -4.15
N THR A 55 -16.67 -6.10 -4.32
CA THR A 55 -17.45 -6.20 -5.55
C THR A 55 -18.10 -4.87 -5.90
N ASP A 56 -18.39 -4.68 -7.17
CA ASP A 56 -19.14 -3.55 -7.71
C ASP A 56 -20.63 -3.61 -7.35
N LEU A 57 -21.16 -4.81 -7.12
CA LEU A 57 -22.56 -5.02 -6.77
C LEU A 57 -22.71 -5.70 -5.40
N VAL A 58 -23.08 -4.90 -4.40
CA VAL A 58 -23.44 -5.36 -3.07
C VAL A 58 -24.85 -4.91 -2.75
N VAL A 59 -25.69 -5.85 -2.31
CA VAL A 59 -27.09 -5.60 -1.98
C VAL A 59 -27.26 -5.61 -0.47
N THR A 60 -27.98 -4.63 0.07
CA THR A 60 -28.40 -4.65 1.47
C THR A 60 -29.61 -5.57 1.59
N MET A 61 -29.50 -6.64 2.34
CA MET A 61 -30.56 -7.62 2.55
C MET A 61 -30.83 -7.82 4.04
N THR A 62 -32.10 -8.06 4.39
CA THR A 62 -32.54 -8.36 5.75
C THR A 62 -33.20 -9.74 5.77
N ILE A 63 -32.69 -10.63 6.62
CA ILE A 63 -33.32 -11.91 6.98
C ILE A 63 -33.33 -11.97 8.49
N GLU A 64 -34.52 -11.95 9.10
CA GLU A 64 -34.72 -11.68 10.52
C GLU A 64 -33.76 -12.45 11.46
N PRO A 65 -33.14 -11.79 12.45
CA PRO A 65 -33.14 -10.35 12.75
C PRO A 65 -31.98 -9.58 12.09
N VAL A 66 -31.33 -10.13 11.06
CA VAL A 66 -30.03 -9.67 10.58
C VAL A 66 -30.16 -8.87 9.28
N THR A 67 -29.61 -7.65 9.26
CA THR A 67 -29.34 -6.89 8.04
C THR A 67 -27.85 -6.93 7.71
N ALA A 68 -27.51 -7.14 6.44
CA ALA A 68 -26.14 -7.16 5.94
C ALA A 68 -26.04 -6.73 4.46
N LYS A 69 -24.87 -6.20 4.10
CA LYS A 69 -24.44 -5.91 2.74
C LYS A 69 -23.78 -7.16 2.14
N LEU A 70 -24.40 -7.76 1.13
CA LEU A 70 -24.02 -9.06 0.58
C LEU A 70 -23.64 -8.98 -0.89
N CYS A 71 -22.53 -9.62 -1.26
CA CYS A 71 -22.24 -9.92 -2.66
C CYS A 71 -23.24 -10.97 -3.18
N LYS A 72 -23.26 -11.16 -4.51
CA LYS A 72 -24.16 -12.10 -5.19
C LYS A 72 -24.20 -13.49 -4.53
N ASP A 73 -23.04 -14.10 -4.32
CA ASP A 73 -22.96 -15.48 -3.81
C ASP A 73 -23.41 -15.57 -2.35
N CYS A 74 -23.04 -14.61 -1.51
CA CYS A 74 -23.48 -14.56 -0.12
C CYS A 74 -24.98 -14.26 -0.02
N GLY A 75 -25.52 -13.45 -0.93
CA GLY A 75 -26.96 -13.18 -1.03
C GLY A 75 -27.75 -14.43 -1.36
N ILE A 76 -27.38 -15.16 -2.41
CA ILE A 76 -28.03 -16.42 -2.82
C ILE A 76 -27.99 -17.44 -1.68
N ASN A 77 -26.81 -17.67 -1.10
CA ASN A 77 -26.64 -18.61 0.01
C ASN A 77 -27.48 -18.23 1.25
N ALA A 78 -27.65 -16.94 1.52
CA ALA A 78 -28.45 -16.48 2.64
C ALA A 78 -29.95 -16.69 2.40
N ILE A 79 -30.42 -16.52 1.16
CA ILE A 79 -31.81 -16.81 0.76
C ILE A 79 -32.07 -18.33 0.86
N GLU A 80 -31.21 -19.15 0.27
CA GLU A 80 -31.34 -20.61 0.29
C GLU A 80 -31.31 -21.18 1.71
N ALA A 81 -30.45 -20.63 2.59
CA ALA A 81 -30.35 -21.07 3.98
C ALA A 81 -31.40 -20.44 4.91
N GLY A 82 -32.18 -19.46 4.44
CA GLY A 82 -33.13 -18.69 5.27
C GLY A 82 -32.48 -17.93 6.43
N LYS A 83 -31.17 -17.66 6.37
CA LYS A 83 -30.43 -16.93 7.42
C LYS A 83 -29.13 -16.33 6.91
N ILE A 84 -28.76 -15.17 7.44
CA ILE A 84 -27.47 -14.54 7.18
C ILE A 84 -26.45 -15.01 8.21
N LYS A 85 -25.46 -15.80 7.78
CA LYS A 85 -24.30 -16.18 8.60
C LYS A 85 -23.27 -15.05 8.56
N LYS A 86 -23.39 -14.04 9.44
CA LYS A 86 -22.34 -13.02 9.59
C LYS A 86 -21.03 -13.70 9.95
N ALA A 87 -19.99 -13.51 9.14
CA ALA A 87 -18.66 -13.94 9.54
C ALA A 87 -18.24 -13.16 10.79
N THR A 88 -17.56 -13.84 11.71
CA THR A 88 -16.84 -13.16 12.78
C THR A 88 -15.90 -12.16 12.14
N THR A 89 -16.19 -10.88 12.34
CA THR A 89 -15.48 -9.76 11.75
C THR A 89 -13.99 -9.97 11.98
N ARG A 90 -13.22 -10.26 10.93
CA ARG A 90 -11.76 -10.12 11.04
C ARG A 90 -11.55 -8.68 11.49
N LYS A 91 -10.97 -8.49 12.67
CA LYS A 91 -10.64 -7.16 13.21
C LYS A 91 -9.88 -6.41 12.12
N ARG A 92 -10.57 -5.50 11.45
CA ARG A 92 -9.90 -4.49 10.63
C ARG A 92 -9.07 -3.66 11.60
N SER A 93 -7.77 -3.58 11.32
CA SER A 93 -6.98 -2.45 11.81
C SER A 93 -7.50 -1.21 11.11
N THR A 94 -8.59 -0.63 11.63
CA THR A 94 -8.96 0.73 11.30
C THR A 94 -7.94 1.60 12.01
N ARG A 95 -6.85 1.98 11.33
CA ARG A 95 -6.07 3.15 11.73
C ARG A 95 -6.94 4.37 11.40
N ALA A 96 -7.96 4.58 12.24
CA ALA A 96 -8.78 5.77 12.21
C ALA A 96 -7.85 6.98 12.34
N ALA A 97 -8.11 8.01 11.54
CA ALA A 97 -7.45 9.30 11.58
C ALA A 97 -7.20 9.72 13.04
N GLN A 98 -5.93 9.92 13.40
CA GLN A 98 -5.55 10.42 14.72
C GLN A 98 -6.04 11.87 14.85
N LYS A 99 -7.22 12.06 15.43
CA LYS A 99 -7.55 13.31 16.12
C LYS A 99 -6.83 13.28 17.47
N ASN A 100 -5.97 14.28 17.69
CA ASN A 100 -5.22 14.52 18.91
C ASN A 100 -6.13 14.47 20.15
N VAL A 101 -5.93 13.46 21.00
CA VAL A 101 -6.37 13.45 22.40
C VAL A 101 -5.25 12.80 23.24
N PRO A 102 -4.88 13.35 24.41
CA PRO A 102 -3.72 12.88 25.17
C PRO A 102 -3.98 11.50 25.78
N ALA A 103 -3.13 10.52 25.46
CA ALA A 103 -3.27 9.17 25.95
C ALA A 103 -2.86 9.04 27.43
N ALA A 104 -3.79 8.55 28.25
CA ALA A 104 -3.55 8.12 29.62
C ALA A 104 -2.56 6.94 29.66
N LYS A 105 -1.61 7.02 30.60
CA LYS A 105 -0.53 6.05 30.85
C LYS A 105 -1.08 4.62 31.04
N ARG A 106 -0.69 3.70 30.15
CA ARG A 106 -0.70 2.25 30.41
C ARG A 106 0.73 1.72 30.33
N LYS A 107 1.12 1.00 31.38
CA LYS A 107 2.45 0.43 31.63
C LYS A 107 2.88 -0.48 30.47
N SER A 108 3.98 -0.13 29.82
CA SER A 108 4.68 -0.92 28.81
C SER A 108 5.84 -1.70 29.44
N THR A 109 5.85 -3.00 29.21
CA THR A 109 7.05 -3.85 29.26
C THR A 109 8.11 -3.36 28.25
N PRO A 110 9.41 -3.64 28.49
CA PRO A 110 10.49 -2.89 27.86
C PRO A 110 10.79 -3.40 26.46
N ARG A 111 10.50 -2.59 25.43
CA ARG A 111 11.18 -2.69 24.14
C ARG A 111 11.83 -1.34 23.84
N ARG A 112 13.14 -1.42 23.61
CA ARG A 112 14.10 -0.33 23.50
C ARG A 112 13.66 0.77 22.50
N THR A 113 13.99 1.99 22.94
CA THR A 113 14.33 3.22 22.19
C THR A 113 13.24 3.90 21.36
N SER A 114 12.80 5.03 21.94
CA SER A 114 12.40 6.33 21.35
C SER A 114 12.62 6.54 19.85
N PRO A 115 11.81 7.42 19.20
CA PRO A 115 11.97 7.75 17.78
C PRO A 115 13.39 8.27 17.53
N LYS A 116 14.18 7.51 16.79
CA LYS A 116 15.52 7.92 16.35
C LYS A 116 15.36 9.22 15.58
N ASN A 117 16.07 10.26 16.00
CA ASN A 117 16.19 11.46 15.18
C ASN A 117 16.77 11.04 13.82
N THR A 118 16.34 11.63 12.70
CA THR A 118 16.80 11.24 11.35
C THR A 118 18.33 11.24 11.23
N ASP A 119 19.00 12.11 11.99
CA ASP A 119 20.47 12.16 12.04
C ASP A 119 21.11 10.97 12.77
N GLU A 120 20.46 10.42 13.80
CA GLU A 120 20.92 9.19 14.48
C GLU A 120 20.74 7.98 13.57
N LEU A 121 19.66 7.97 12.79
CA LEU A 121 19.37 6.92 11.83
C LEU A 121 20.37 6.89 10.67
N TYR A 122 20.74 8.06 10.15
CA TYR A 122 21.81 8.16 9.16
C TYR A 122 23.17 7.72 9.71
N ALA A 123 23.47 8.03 10.98
CA ALA A 123 24.71 7.60 11.61
C ALA A 123 24.77 6.08 11.83
N GLU A 124 23.64 5.42 12.05
CA GLU A 124 23.55 3.96 12.14
C GLU A 124 23.75 3.31 10.77
N VAL A 125 23.07 3.81 9.73
CA VAL A 125 23.25 3.34 8.35
C VAL A 125 24.70 3.53 7.89
N GLU A 126 25.34 4.66 8.22
CA GLU A 126 26.74 4.94 7.90
C GLU A 126 27.70 3.93 8.54
N LYS A 127 27.43 3.52 9.79
CA LYS A 127 28.21 2.49 10.49
C LYS A 127 28.09 1.11 9.85
N GLU A 128 26.89 0.74 9.38
CA GLU A 128 26.64 -0.60 8.83
C GLU A 128 27.05 -0.73 7.35
N THR A 129 27.02 0.36 6.58
CA THR A 129 27.17 0.30 5.12
C THR A 129 28.41 1.02 4.58
N SER A 130 29.15 1.74 5.42
CA SER A 130 30.28 2.60 5.02
C SER A 130 29.94 3.64 3.93
N LEU A 131 28.66 3.92 3.71
CA LEU A 131 28.19 4.92 2.74
C LEU A 131 28.32 6.33 3.31
N LYS A 132 28.64 7.28 2.44
CA LYS A 132 28.68 8.69 2.83
C LYS A 132 27.28 9.15 3.25
N LYS A 133 27.20 9.95 4.31
CA LYS A 133 25.94 10.57 4.76
C LYS A 133 25.17 11.31 3.65
N THR A 134 25.86 11.84 2.64
CA THR A 134 25.24 12.46 1.45
C THR A 134 24.46 11.47 0.60
N ASP A 135 24.97 10.25 0.43
CA ASP A 135 24.36 9.22 -0.39
C ASP A 135 23.18 8.58 0.35
N ILE A 136 23.32 8.37 1.66
CA ILE A 136 22.23 7.91 2.53
C ILE A 136 21.05 8.89 2.49
N LYS A 137 21.29 10.20 2.56
CA LYS A 137 20.23 11.22 2.43
C LYS A 137 19.52 11.17 1.08
N ARG A 138 20.26 10.93 -0.01
CA ARG A 138 19.68 10.80 -1.36
C ARG A 138 18.81 9.55 -1.46
N LEU A 139 19.30 8.41 -0.95
CA LEU A 139 18.52 7.16 -0.90
C LEU A 139 17.25 7.31 -0.05
N HIS A 140 17.35 7.95 1.12
CA HIS A 140 16.18 8.19 1.96
C HIS A 140 15.14 9.08 1.26
N LYS A 141 15.58 10.10 0.52
CA LYS A 141 14.68 10.92 -0.30
C LYS A 141 13.96 10.08 -1.38
N ILE A 142 14.70 9.22 -2.09
CA ILE A 142 14.12 8.31 -3.09
C ILE A 142 13.06 7.42 -2.43
N ILE A 143 13.34 6.86 -1.26
CA ILE A 143 12.40 6.00 -0.51
C ILE A 143 11.14 6.78 -0.09
N GLN A 144 11.28 8.03 0.37
CA GLN A 144 10.15 8.87 0.77
C GLN A 144 9.22 9.25 -0.40
N GLU A 145 9.74 9.25 -1.63
CA GLU A 145 8.95 9.51 -2.84
C GLU A 145 8.17 8.28 -3.34
N ILE A 146 8.43 7.09 -2.77
CA ILE A 146 7.74 5.86 -3.15
C ILE A 146 6.29 5.85 -2.61
N PRO A 147 5.28 5.72 -3.48
CA PRO A 147 3.89 5.56 -3.05
C PRO A 147 3.70 4.26 -2.25
N SER A 148 3.10 4.34 -1.07
CA SER A 148 2.72 3.16 -0.28
C SER A 148 1.44 2.49 -0.81
N PRO A 149 1.29 1.15 -0.73
CA PRO A 149 2.20 0.17 -0.14
C PRO A 149 3.13 -0.49 -1.17
N MET A 150 4.44 -0.39 -0.96
CA MET A 150 5.45 -1.11 -1.74
C MET A 150 6.21 -2.08 -0.83
N ASN A 151 6.36 -3.34 -1.24
CA ASN A 151 7.08 -4.34 -0.46
C ASN A 151 8.60 -4.13 -0.51
N LEU A 152 9.35 -4.73 0.42
CA LEU A 152 10.80 -4.51 0.55
C LEU A 152 11.57 -4.87 -0.73
N GLU A 153 11.27 -6.01 -1.35
CA GLU A 153 11.93 -6.47 -2.58
C GLU A 153 11.75 -5.48 -3.73
N ASN A 154 10.52 -5.03 -3.96
CA ASN A 154 10.22 -4.05 -5.00
C ASN A 154 10.82 -2.69 -4.67
N THR A 155 10.85 -2.29 -3.41
CA THR A 155 11.51 -1.05 -2.97
C THR A 155 13.01 -1.10 -3.24
N VAL A 156 13.70 -2.20 -2.92
CA VAL A 156 15.13 -2.38 -3.24
C VAL A 156 15.37 -2.27 -4.74
N LEU A 157 14.57 -2.96 -5.57
CA LEU A 157 14.70 -2.92 -7.02
C LEU A 157 14.48 -1.51 -7.59
N TYR A 158 13.48 -0.79 -7.07
CA TYR A 158 13.19 0.58 -7.50
C TYR A 158 14.32 1.54 -7.10
N VAL A 159 14.73 1.50 -5.83
CA VAL A 159 15.81 2.34 -5.32
C VAL A 159 17.12 2.07 -6.06
N LYS A 160 17.38 0.81 -6.45
CA LYS A 160 18.53 0.45 -7.30
C LYS A 160 18.49 1.16 -8.65
N ARG A 161 17.35 1.11 -9.36
CA ARG A 161 17.19 1.79 -10.65
C ARG A 161 17.33 3.31 -10.52
N GLU A 162 16.73 3.91 -9.50
CA GLU A 162 16.84 5.35 -9.27
C GLU A 162 18.28 5.77 -8.89
N ALA A 163 18.99 4.94 -8.11
CA ALA A 163 20.39 5.16 -7.80
C ALA A 163 21.29 5.09 -9.05
N GLU A 164 21.04 4.13 -9.94
CA GLU A 164 21.72 4.01 -11.23
C GLU A 164 21.46 5.23 -12.13
N LEU A 165 20.21 5.70 -12.22
CA LEU A 165 19.84 6.93 -12.95
C LEU A 165 20.53 8.17 -12.36
N ALA A 166 20.64 8.24 -11.04
CA ALA A 166 21.36 9.29 -10.32
C ALA A 166 22.90 9.13 -10.34
N LYS A 167 23.42 8.11 -11.03
CA LYS A 167 24.86 7.77 -11.13
C LYS A 167 25.53 7.56 -9.77
N LEU A 168 24.78 7.07 -8.78
CA LEU A 168 25.31 6.68 -7.48
C LEU A 168 26.01 5.32 -7.62
N ARG A 169 27.31 5.26 -7.31
CA ARG A 169 28.08 4.02 -7.33
C ARG A 169 28.00 3.35 -5.96
N ILE A 170 26.92 2.62 -5.72
CA ILE A 170 26.63 1.94 -4.44
C ILE A 170 26.64 0.43 -4.69
N GLY A 171 27.36 -0.32 -3.85
CA GLY A 171 27.37 -1.79 -3.91
C GLY A 171 26.01 -2.38 -3.54
N GLN A 172 25.64 -3.52 -4.12
CA GLN A 172 24.32 -4.11 -3.94
C GLN A 172 24.00 -4.46 -2.48
N GLU A 173 24.94 -5.07 -1.74
CA GLU A 173 24.77 -5.34 -0.30
C GLU A 173 24.56 -4.06 0.52
N ALA A 174 25.33 -3.00 0.23
CA ALA A 174 25.20 -1.73 0.94
C ALA A 174 23.85 -1.05 0.67
N LEU A 175 23.32 -1.18 -0.54
CA LEU A 175 22.01 -0.67 -0.93
C LEU A 175 20.88 -1.41 -0.20
N GLU A 176 20.91 -2.74 -0.21
CA GLU A 176 19.89 -3.59 0.44
C GLU A 176 19.80 -3.33 1.95
N THR A 177 20.94 -3.28 2.63
CA THR A 177 21.02 -2.95 4.06
C THR A 177 20.50 -1.54 4.34
N THR A 178 20.87 -0.55 3.52
CA THR A 178 20.39 0.84 3.66
C THR A 178 18.88 0.94 3.54
N VAL A 179 18.31 0.34 2.49
CA VAL A 179 16.85 0.35 2.26
C VAL A 179 16.11 -0.31 3.42
N THR A 180 16.62 -1.45 3.91
CA THR A 180 16.02 -2.18 5.03
C THR A 180 15.99 -1.34 6.30
N LEU A 181 17.10 -0.68 6.65
CA LEU A 181 17.19 0.18 7.83
C LEU A 181 16.31 1.43 7.71
N LEU A 182 16.24 2.04 6.53
CA LEU A 182 15.45 3.25 6.28
C LEU A 182 13.94 2.97 6.24
N MET A 183 13.50 1.79 5.80
CA MET A 183 12.08 1.39 5.81
C MET A 183 11.60 0.88 7.18
N ALA A 184 12.52 0.44 8.04
CA ALA A 184 12.20 0.00 9.40
C ALA A 184 12.06 1.16 10.41
N ALA A 185 12.42 2.37 10.00
CA ALA A 185 12.36 3.64 10.74
C ALA A 185 10.93 4.18 10.85
#